data_AF-V6LG17-F1
#
_entry.id   AF-V6LG17-F1
#
_cell.length_a   1.000
_cell.length_b   1.000
_cell.length_c   1.000
_cell.angle_alpha   90.00
_cell.angle_beta   90.00
_cell.angle_gamma   90.00
#
_symmetry.space_group_name_H-M   'P 1'
#
loop_
_entity.id
_entity.type
_entity.pdbx_description
1 polymer ?
#
loop_
_entity_poly.entity_id
_entity_poly.type
_entity_poly.pdbx_seq_one_letter_code
_entity_poly.pdbx_strand_id
1 'polypeptide(L)'
;MKRQYQKWSYEEQQKLLLLLEQHTQHSKKVCWSLISDQIKTKTQRQCFDFYTTRVKENCVLNNRHKWSDEEKQELLRLANQGDWSTIQSRFYYLSISQIKNKISHIQSQVCKKIYDTDNLSLVVFESPEFVYFEN
;
A
#
# COMPACT_ATOMS: atom_id res chain seq x y z
N MET A 1 38.47 -3.52 10.27
CA MET A 1 38.03 -4.64 9.39
C MET A 1 36.70 -4.29 8.73
N LYS A 2 36.63 -4.34 7.39
CA LYS A 2 35.35 -4.19 6.67
C LYS A 2 34.57 -5.50 6.79
N ARG A 3 33.31 -5.44 7.21
CA ARG A 3 32.42 -6.62 7.21
C ARG A 3 32.14 -6.98 5.76
N GLN A 4 32.52 -8.18 5.32
CA GLN A 4 32.12 -8.69 4.01
C GLN A 4 30.67 -9.16 4.09
N TYR A 5 29.78 -8.51 3.34
CA TYR A 5 28.40 -8.95 3.21
C TYR A 5 28.35 -10.14 2.25
N GLN A 6 28.09 -11.33 2.80
CA GLN A 6 27.90 -12.52 1.99
C GLN A 6 26.56 -12.43 1.27
N LYS A 7 26.58 -12.58 -0.06
CA LYS A 7 25.37 -12.60 -0.89
C LYS A 7 24.50 -13.81 -0.51
N TRP A 8 23.19 -13.64 -0.55
CA TRP A 8 22.23 -14.71 -0.36
C TRP A 8 22.17 -15.61 -1.61
N SER A 9 22.38 -16.91 -1.44
CA SER A 9 22.12 -17.89 -2.50
C SER A 9 20.62 -18.13 -2.66
N TYR A 10 20.20 -18.70 -3.79
CA TYR A 10 18.79 -19.06 -4.00
C TYR A 10 18.31 -20.10 -2.98
N GLU A 11 19.13 -21.13 -2.71
CA GLU A 11 18.82 -22.18 -1.73
C GLU A 11 18.65 -21.62 -0.31
N GLU A 12 19.52 -20.70 0.11
CA GLU A 12 19.41 -20.03 1.42
C GLU A 12 18.09 -19.25 1.53
N GLN A 13 17.68 -18.58 0.46
CA GLN A 13 16.43 -17.82 0.43
C GLN A 13 15.21 -18.73 0.55
N GLN A 14 15.17 -19.82 -0.23
CA GLN A 14 14.09 -20.79 -0.16
C GLN A 14 14.02 -21.46 1.23
N LYS A 15 15.18 -21.82 1.79
CA LYS A 15 15.26 -22.39 3.14
C LYS A 15 14.74 -21.42 4.19
N LEU A 16 15.11 -20.14 4.12
CA LEU A 16 14.60 -19.12 5.03
C LEU A 16 13.07 -19.00 4.96
N LEU A 17 12.50 -18.97 3.75
CA LEU A 17 11.05 -18.86 3.53
C LEU A 17 10.30 -20.07 4.11
N LEU A 18 10.79 -21.28 3.87
CA LEU A 18 10.22 -22.51 4.42
C LEU A 18 10.22 -22.51 5.95
N LEU A 19 11.35 -22.12 6.56
CA LEU A 19 11.47 -22.06 8.03
C LEU A 19 10.56 -20.99 8.63
N LEU A 20 10.36 -19.87 7.94
CA LEU A 20 9.44 -18.83 8.37
C LEU A 20 8.00 -19.31 8.37
N GLU A 21 7.56 -19.98 7.30
CA GLU A 21 6.23 -20.55 7.19
C GLU A 21 5.94 -21.56 8.31
N GLN A 22 6.88 -22.48 8.55
CA GLN A 22 6.77 -23.45 9.64
C GLN A 22 6.68 -22.76 11.01
N HIS A 23 7.48 -21.72 11.25
CA HIS A 23 7.47 -21.00 12.52
C HIS A 23 6.19 -20.19 12.74
N THR A 24 5.67 -19.52 11.71
CA THR A 24 4.49 -18.67 11.83
C THR A 24 3.20 -19.49 11.97
N GLN A 25 3.17 -20.74 11.51
CA GLN A 25 2.07 -21.68 11.77
C GLN A 25 1.91 -22.00 13.27
N HIS A 26 3.01 -22.10 14.01
CA HIS A 26 3.00 -22.48 15.42
C HIS A 26 3.11 -21.30 16.41
N SER A 27 3.64 -20.15 15.98
CA SER A 27 3.90 -19.00 16.86
C SER A 27 3.67 -17.67 16.16
N LYS A 28 3.11 -16.70 16.89
CA LYS A 28 2.98 -15.30 16.43
C LYS A 28 4.32 -14.56 16.33
N LYS A 29 5.37 -15.05 17.00
CA LYS A 29 6.70 -14.43 17.02
C LYS A 29 7.72 -15.35 16.37
N VAL A 30 8.49 -14.80 15.42
CA VAL A 30 9.56 -15.51 14.72
C VAL A 30 10.81 -15.59 15.61
N CYS A 31 11.29 -16.81 15.88
CA CYS A 31 12.52 -17.05 16.64
C CYS A 31 13.73 -17.08 15.70
N TRP A 32 14.34 -15.92 15.47
CA TRP A 32 15.41 -15.78 14.48
C TRP A 32 16.69 -16.58 14.81
N SER A 33 16.98 -16.80 16.09
CA SER A 33 18.15 -17.58 16.51
C SER A 33 18.04 -19.02 15.99
N LEU A 34 16.89 -19.65 16.18
CA LEU A 34 16.60 -20.98 15.69
C LEU A 34 16.68 -21.08 14.16
N ILE A 35 16.18 -20.06 13.44
CA ILE A 35 16.28 -20.00 11.98
C ILE A 35 17.74 -19.90 11.52
N SER A 36 18.54 -19.02 12.12
CA SER A 36 19.96 -18.91 11.77
C SER A 36 20.73 -20.20 12.08
N ASP A 37 20.37 -20.89 13.18
CA ASP A 37 20.97 -22.17 13.53
C ASP A 37 20.67 -23.26 12.49
N GLN A 38 19.58 -23.16 11.73
CA GLN A 38 19.29 -24.12 10.65
C GLN A 38 19.93 -23.74 9.32
N ILE A 39 20.13 -22.45 9.04
CA ILE A 39 20.79 -21.97 7.81
C ILE A 39 22.31 -22.11 7.90
N LYS A 40 22.90 -21.97 9.09
CA LYS A 40 24.34 -22.07 9.43
C LYS A 40 25.25 -21.01 8.80
N THR A 41 24.96 -20.55 7.59
CA THR A 41 25.77 -19.59 6.83
C THR A 41 25.39 -18.12 7.07
N LYS A 42 24.26 -17.87 7.71
CA LYS A 42 23.71 -16.53 7.94
C LYS A 42 23.41 -16.32 9.41
N THR A 43 23.75 -15.13 9.90
CA THR A 43 23.47 -14.72 11.28
C THR A 43 21.99 -14.39 11.48
N GLN A 44 21.54 -14.47 12.74
CA GLN A 44 20.20 -14.06 13.16
C GLN A 44 19.79 -12.70 12.57
N ARG A 45 20.71 -11.72 12.65
CA ARG A 45 20.45 -10.37 12.17
C ARG A 45 20.27 -10.31 10.65
N GLN A 46 21.10 -11.04 9.89
CA GLN A 46 20.98 -11.11 8.43
C GLN A 46 19.67 -11.74 7.99
N CYS A 47 19.21 -12.79 8.68
CA CYS A 47 17.91 -13.42 8.40
C CYS A 47 16.75 -12.44 8.63
N PHE A 48 16.79 -11.70 9.75
CA PHE A 48 15.81 -10.65 10.05
C PHE A 48 15.80 -9.55 8.99
N ASP A 49 16.98 -8.98 8.68
CA ASP A 49 17.09 -7.89 7.70
C ASP A 49 16.63 -8.35 6.30
N PHE A 50 16.94 -9.58 5.89
CA PHE A 50 16.45 -10.15 4.64
C PHE A 50 14.93 -10.28 4.64
N TYR A 51 14.33 -10.80 5.71
CA TYR A 51 12.89 -10.91 5.83
C TYR A 51 12.19 -9.55 5.76
N THR A 52 12.67 -8.56 6.52
CA THR A 52 12.05 -7.23 6.55
C THR A 52 12.16 -6.50 5.21
N THR A 53 13.27 -6.71 4.49
CA THR A 53 13.51 -6.02 3.22
C THR A 53 12.88 -6.76 2.04
N ARG A 54 12.91 -8.09 1.98
CA ARG A 54 12.47 -8.85 0.79
C ARG A 54 11.12 -9.49 0.95
N VAL A 55 10.83 -10.04 2.12
CA VAL A 55 9.62 -10.85 2.34
C VAL A 55 8.47 -9.98 2.80
N LYS A 56 8.71 -9.08 3.76
CA LYS A 56 7.69 -8.11 4.17
C LYS A 56 7.33 -7.18 3.02
N GLU A 57 8.29 -6.74 2.21
CA GLU A 57 7.98 -5.98 1.00
C GLU A 57 7.10 -6.79 0.04
N ASN A 58 7.43 -8.05 -0.25
CA ASN A 58 6.60 -8.88 -1.13
C ASN A 58 5.22 -9.25 -0.55
N CYS A 59 5.10 -9.49 0.76
CA CYS A 59 3.80 -9.70 1.43
C CYS A 59 2.96 -8.41 1.49
N VAL A 60 3.60 -7.26 1.71
CA VAL A 60 2.94 -5.94 1.67
C VAL A 60 2.58 -5.56 0.23
N LEU A 61 3.35 -6.00 -0.77
CA LEU A 61 3.07 -5.80 -2.18
C LEU A 61 1.92 -6.70 -2.68
N ASN A 62 1.84 -7.95 -2.20
CA ASN A 62 0.79 -8.89 -2.59
C ASN A 62 -0.55 -8.68 -1.88
N ASN A 63 -0.57 -8.01 -0.72
CA ASN A 63 -1.80 -7.64 -0.01
C ASN A 63 -2.19 -6.17 -0.18
N ARG A 64 -1.73 -5.51 -1.25
CA ARG A 64 -2.31 -4.20 -1.59
C ARG A 64 -3.75 -4.44 -2.04
N HIS A 65 -4.69 -3.98 -1.23
CA HIS A 65 -6.10 -4.01 -1.59
C HIS A 65 -6.30 -3.37 -2.97
N LYS A 66 -6.85 -4.15 -3.90
CA LYS A 66 -7.15 -3.74 -5.26
C LYS A 66 -8.47 -2.99 -5.25
N TRP A 67 -8.38 -1.67 -5.21
CA TRP A 67 -9.54 -0.79 -5.27
C TRP A 67 -10.25 -0.90 -6.63
N SER A 68 -11.49 -1.37 -6.62
CA SER A 68 -12.39 -1.33 -7.78
C SER A 68 -12.78 0.11 -8.12
N ASP A 69 -13.34 0.35 -9.31
CA ASP A 69 -13.79 1.68 -9.68
C ASP A 69 -15.04 2.10 -8.91
N GLU A 70 -15.93 1.16 -8.59
CA GLU A 70 -17.11 1.35 -7.76
C GLU A 70 -16.71 1.74 -6.33
N GLU A 71 -15.72 1.06 -5.76
CA GLU A 71 -15.19 1.41 -4.43
C GLU A 71 -14.59 2.82 -4.42
N LYS A 72 -13.88 3.22 -5.49
CA LYS A 72 -13.32 4.59 -5.60
C LYS A 72 -14.43 5.64 -5.70
N GLN A 73 -15.47 5.38 -6.49
CA GLN A 73 -16.62 6.28 -6.63
C GLN A 73 -17.35 6.44 -5.30
N GLU A 74 -17.63 5.33 -4.63
CA GLU A 74 -18.29 5.32 -3.32
C GLU A 74 -17.45 6.03 -2.26
N LEU A 75 -16.13 5.81 -2.28
CA LEU A 75 -15.19 6.47 -1.39
C LEU A 75 -15.21 7.99 -1.57
N LEU A 76 -15.21 8.49 -2.80
CA LEU A 76 -15.31 9.93 -3.10
C LEU A 76 -16.68 10.50 -2.68
N ARG A 77 -17.77 9.77 -2.93
CA ARG A 77 -19.13 10.17 -2.55
C ARG A 77 -19.24 10.38 -1.04
N LEU A 78 -18.73 9.42 -0.25
CA LEU A 78 -18.74 9.50 1.21
C LEU A 78 -17.74 10.54 1.75
N ALA A 79 -16.58 10.72 1.11
CA ALA A 79 -15.61 11.73 1.49
C ALA A 79 -16.17 13.16 1.42
N ASN A 80 -17.02 13.44 0.43
CA ASN A 80 -17.71 14.73 0.30
C ASN A 80 -18.71 15.00 1.44
N GLN A 81 -19.17 13.96 2.15
CA GLN A 81 -20.07 14.11 3.30
C GLN A 81 -19.31 14.40 4.62
N GLY A 82 -17.98 14.17 4.65
CA GLY A 82 -17.10 14.57 5.76
C GLY A 82 -17.07 13.64 6.98
N ASP A 83 -17.84 12.55 7.02
CA ASP A 83 -17.87 11.64 8.18
C ASP A 83 -16.96 10.40 8.00
N TRP A 84 -15.80 10.45 8.66
CA TRP A 84 -14.82 9.36 8.66
C TRP A 84 -15.31 8.09 9.34
N SER A 85 -16.22 8.18 10.32
CA SER A 85 -16.77 7.03 11.02
C SER A 85 -17.68 6.21 10.10
N THR A 86 -18.51 6.89 9.30
CA THR A 86 -19.34 6.26 8.27
C THR A 86 -18.49 5.61 7.19
N ILE A 87 -17.45 6.29 6.70
CA ILE A 87 -16.52 5.74 5.70
C ILE A 87 -15.82 4.48 6.23
N GLN A 88 -15.29 4.53 7.46
CA GLN A 88 -14.60 3.41 8.07
C GLN A 88 -15.53 2.21 8.30
N SER A 89 -16.79 2.45 8.65
CA SER A 89 -17.80 1.39 8.79
C SER A 89 -18.09 0.71 7.46
N ARG A 90 -18.14 1.48 6.35
CA ARG A 90 -18.32 0.93 5.01
C ARG A 90 -17.12 0.11 4.53
N PHE A 91 -15.91 0.56 4.85
CA PHE A 91 -14.64 -0.07 4.48
C PHE A 91 -13.94 -0.71 5.69
N TYR A 92 -14.67 -1.49 6.49
CA TYR A 92 -14.20 -2.01 7.78
C TYR A 92 -12.93 -2.88 7.70
N TYR A 93 -12.63 -3.46 6.54
CA TYR A 93 -11.44 -4.27 6.27
C TYR A 93 -10.18 -3.43 5.96
N LEU A 94 -10.30 -2.10 5.87
CA LEU A 94 -9.21 -1.17 5.65
C LEU A 94 -9.03 -0.30 6.88
N SER A 95 -7.80 0.14 7.14
CA SER A 95 -7.53 1.17 8.14
C SER A 95 -7.86 2.57 7.62
N ILE A 96 -8.24 3.49 8.52
CA ILE A 96 -8.48 4.91 8.20
C ILE A 96 -7.32 5.52 7.40
N SER A 97 -6.07 5.17 7.74
CA SER A 97 -4.90 5.65 7.03
C SER A 97 -4.85 5.16 5.57
N GLN A 98 -5.20 3.91 5.30
CA GLN A 98 -5.30 3.39 3.93
C GLN A 98 -6.38 4.12 3.13
N ILE A 99 -7.53 4.39 3.75
CA ILE A 99 -8.66 5.11 3.18
C ILE A 99 -8.24 6.55 2.80
N LYS A 100 -7.64 7.30 3.75
CA LYS A 100 -7.15 8.67 3.50
C LYS A 100 -6.10 8.74 2.40
N ASN A 101 -5.13 7.82 2.44
CA ASN A 101 -4.09 7.73 1.42
C ASN A 101 -4.69 7.47 0.03
N LYS A 102 -5.75 6.64 -0.04
CA LYS A 102 -6.43 6.37 -1.31
C LYS A 102 -7.16 7.61 -1.83
N ILE A 103 -7.92 8.32 -0.99
CA ILE A 103 -8.62 9.56 -1.38
C ILE A 103 -7.63 10.57 -1.95
N SER A 104 -6.54 10.84 -1.23
CA SER A 104 -5.49 11.76 -1.67
C SER A 104 -4.89 11.35 -3.02
N HIS A 105 -4.66 10.05 -3.21
CA HIS A 105 -4.17 9.54 -4.49
C HIS A 105 -5.16 9.73 -5.64
N ILE A 106 -6.46 9.47 -5.41
CA ILE A 106 -7.50 9.67 -6.42
C ILE A 106 -7.59 11.16 -6.80
N GLN A 107 -7.62 12.05 -5.81
CA GLN A 107 -7.65 13.50 -6.04
C GLN A 107 -6.42 13.96 -6.85
N SER A 108 -5.23 13.48 -6.51
CA SER A 108 -4.00 13.78 -7.25
C SER A 108 -4.07 13.31 -8.72
N GLN A 109 -4.65 12.14 -8.99
CA GLN A 109 -4.83 11.67 -10.36
C GLN A 109 -5.82 12.53 -11.16
N VAL A 110 -6.91 12.98 -10.53
CA VAL A 110 -7.88 13.88 -11.16
C VAL A 110 -7.23 15.21 -11.51
N CYS A 111 -6.48 15.82 -10.58
CA CYS A 111 -5.76 17.05 -10.84
C CYS A 111 -4.79 16.91 -12.03
N LYS A 112 -4.02 15.81 -12.10
CA LYS A 112 -3.09 15.58 -13.22
C LYS A 112 -3.80 15.49 -14.57
N LYS A 113 -4.94 14.80 -14.63
CA LYS A 113 -5.73 14.70 -15.88
C LYS A 113 -6.25 16.05 -16.35
N ILE A 114 -6.66 16.94 -15.44
CA ILE A 114 -7.11 18.29 -15.80
C ILE A 114 -5.98 19.06 -16.51
N TYR A 115 -4.77 19.05 -15.93
CA TYR A 115 -3.61 19.72 -16.55
C TYR A 115 -3.19 19.13 -17.90
N ASP A 116 -3.30 17.81 -18.08
CA ASP A 116 -3.00 17.18 -19.37
C ASP A 116 -4.07 17.49 -20.43
N THR A 117 -5.33 17.68 -20.01
CA THR A 117 -6.47 17.95 -20.91
C THR A 117 -6.51 19.42 -21.31
N ASP A 118 -6.19 20.35 -20.40
CA ASP A 118 -6.13 21.79 -20.70
C ASP A 118 -4.95 22.17 -21.63
N ASN A 119 -4.05 21.22 -21.92
CA ASN A 119 -3.01 21.36 -22.95
C ASN A 119 -3.46 20.86 -24.34
N LEU A 120 -4.69 20.33 -24.45
CA LEU A 120 -5.39 20.06 -25.72
C LEU A 120 -6.77 20.73 -25.68
N SER A 121 -6.84 21.93 -26.25
CA SER A 121 -8.04 22.75 -26.48
C SER A 121 -8.43 23.68 -25.32
N LEU A 122 -7.93 24.91 -25.45
CA LEU A 122 -8.56 26.13 -24.93
C LEU A 122 -9.94 26.30 -25.61
N VAL A 123 -10.92 25.46 -25.29
CA VAL A 123 -12.32 25.72 -25.64
C VAL A 123 -12.87 26.59 -24.54
N VAL A 124 -13.02 27.87 -24.86
CA VAL A 124 -13.67 28.88 -24.02
C VAL A 124 -15.06 28.36 -23.64
N PHE A 125 -15.22 27.94 -22.39
CA PHE A 125 -16.54 27.63 -21.84
C PHE A 125 -17.18 28.98 -21.51
N GLU A 126 -18.04 29.46 -22.40
CA GLU A 126 -18.87 30.65 -22.16
C GLU A 126 -19.72 30.40 -20.91
N SER A 127 -19.54 31.28 -19.92
CA SER A 127 -20.26 31.25 -18.66
C SER A 127 -21.77 31.42 -18.93
N PRO A 128 -22.64 30.55 -18.40
CA PRO A 128 -24.07 30.79 -18.48
C PRO A 128 -24.42 32.05 -17.70
N GLU A 129 -25.10 32.98 -18.37
CA GLU A 129 -25.60 34.21 -17.79
C GLU A 129 -26.45 33.92 -16.55
N PHE A 130 -26.04 34.51 -15.42
CA PHE A 130 -26.87 34.60 -14.22
C PHE A 130 -28.11 35.44 -14.56
N VAL A 131 -29.25 34.78 -14.76
CA VAL A 131 -30.54 35.43 -14.81
C VAL A 131 -30.90 35.86 -13.38
N TYR A 132 -30.72 37.15 -13.08
CA TYR A 132 -31.23 37.76 -11.86
C TYR A 132 -32.76 37.84 -11.96
N PHE A 133 -33.45 37.13 -11.08
CA PHE A 133 -34.86 37.37 -10.82
C PHE A 133 -34.98 38.58 -9.89
N GLU A 134 -35.56 39.67 -10.40
CA GLU A 134 -36.06 40.78 -9.57
C GLU A 134 -37.40 40.37 -8.94
N ASN A 135 -37.56 40.67 -7.65
CA ASN A 135 -38.80 40.46 -6.88
C ASN A 135 -39.80 41.59 -7.08
#